data_AF-A0A841JSK8-F1
#
_entry.id   AF-A0A841JSK8-F1
#
_cell.length_a   1.000
_cell.length_b   1.000
_cell.length_c   1.000
_cell.angle_alpha   90.00
_cell.angle_beta   90.00
_cell.angle_gamma   90.00
#
_symmetry.space_group_name_H-M   'P 1'
#
loop_
_entity.id
_entity.type
_entity.pdbx_description
1 polymer ?
#
loop_
_entity_poly.entity_id
_entity_poly.type
_entity_poly.pdbx_seq_one_letter_code
_entity_poly.pdbx_strand_id
1 'polypeptide(L)' 'MKTIQLPDEIYQQAAKLAESDHVSVDRLVAALVSEGVGDWSKVQARATRGSVDRLKRVLSKVADTVPEPPDWI' A
#
# COMPACT_ATOMS: atom_id res chain seq x y z
N MET A 1 27.00 -10.98 -0.07
CA MET A 1 25.71 -10.79 0.65
C MET A 1 25.58 -9.33 1.03
N LYS A 2 24.39 -8.74 0.88
CA LYS A 2 24.06 -7.45 1.51
C LYS A 2 23.24 -7.76 2.75
N THR A 3 23.53 -7.10 3.86
CA THR A 3 22.81 -7.23 5.13
C THR A 3 21.99 -5.98 5.39
N ILE A 4 20.81 -6.16 5.97
CA ILE A 4 19.94 -5.08 6.45
C ILE A 4 19.69 -5.28 7.93
N GLN A 5 19.52 -4.18 8.66
CA GLN A 5 19.15 -4.22 10.07
C GLN A 5 17.64 -4.09 10.16
N LEU A 6 17.01 -4.97 10.94
CA LEU A 6 15.58 -4.94 11.24
C LEU A 6 15.42 -4.63 12.73
N PRO A 7 14.41 -3.83 13.12
CA PRO A 7 14.03 -3.73 14.52
C PRO A 7 13.70 -5.12 15.07
N ASP A 8 14.10 -5.39 16.32
CA ASP A 8 13.97 -6.72 16.93
C ASP A 8 12.53 -7.25 16.86
N GLU A 9 11.56 -6.39 17.13
CA GLU A 9 10.12 -6.73 17.08
C GLU A 9 9.70 -7.25 15.70
N ILE A 10 10.20 -6.64 14.63
CA ILE A 10 9.91 -7.02 13.24
C ILE A 10 10.60 -8.32 12.89
N TYR A 11 11.86 -8.49 13.31
CA TYR A 11 12.59 -9.75 13.12
C TYR A 11 11.87 -10.91 13.81
N GLN A 12 11.41 -10.74 15.05
CA GLN A 12 10.69 -11.76 15.80
C GLN A 12 9.36 -12.14 15.14
N GLN A 13 8.64 -11.17 14.59
CA GLN A 13 7.43 -11.45 13.81
C GLN A 13 7.75 -12.25 12.54
N ALA A 14 8.75 -11.82 11.76
CA ALA A 14 9.17 -12.53 10.56
C ALA A 14 9.67 -13.95 10.87
N ALA A 15 10.38 -14.14 11.99
CA ALA A 15 10.86 -15.45 12.42
C ALA A 15 9.70 -16.42 12.71
N LYS A 16 8.65 -15.96 13.42
CA LYS A 16 7.46 -16.76 13.69
C LYS A 16 6.72 -17.18 12.42
N LEU A 17 6.58 -16.26 11.45
CA LEU A 17 5.96 -16.59 10.17
C LEU A 17 6.83 -17.57 9.37
N ALA A 18 8.15 -17.37 9.35
CA ALA A 18 9.06 -18.23 8.61
C ALA A 18 9.08 -19.66 9.17
N GLU A 19 8.99 -19.79 10.50
CA GLU A 19 8.82 -21.08 11.17
C GLU A 19 7.51 -21.77 10.76
N SER A 20 6.38 -21.05 10.81
CA SER A 20 5.08 -21.56 10.33
C SER A 20 5.15 -22.07 8.90
N ASP A 21 5.81 -21.33 8.01
CA ASP A 21 5.90 -21.63 6.58
C ASP A 21 7.08 -22.56 6.22
N HIS A 22 7.85 -23.00 7.23
CA HIS A 22 9.01 -23.91 7.08
C HIS A 22 10.07 -23.38 6.09
N VAL A 23 10.32 -22.07 6.13
CA VAL A 23 11.33 -21.38 5.32
C VAL A 23 12.31 -20.63 6.21
N SER A 24 13.49 -20.30 5.69
CA SER A 24 14.42 -19.40 6.39
C SER A 24 13.85 -17.99 6.49
N VAL A 25 14.15 -17.28 7.57
CA VAL A 25 13.77 -15.86 7.76
C VAL A 25 14.24 -14.99 6.59
N ASP A 26 15.47 -15.18 6.12
CA ASP A 26 16.01 -14.42 4.98
C ASP A 26 15.16 -14.58 3.70
N ARG A 27 14.75 -15.82 3.40
CA ARG A 27 13.90 -16.11 2.24
C ARG A 27 12.53 -15.47 2.36
N LEU A 28 11.91 -15.53 3.54
CA LEU A 28 10.62 -14.89 3.79
C LEU A 28 10.73 -13.37 3.63
N VAL A 29 11.71 -12.75 4.30
CA VAL A 29 11.93 -11.29 4.25
C VAL A 29 12.21 -10.84 2.82
N ALA A 30 13.02 -11.59 2.06
CA ALA A 30 13.28 -11.27 0.65
C ALA A 30 12.00 -11.28 -0.20
N ALA A 31 11.11 -12.26 0.00
CA ALA A 31 9.84 -12.34 -0.70
C ALA A 31 8.93 -11.15 -0.35
N LEU A 32 8.76 -10.86 0.94
CA LEU A 32 7.93 -9.75 1.42
C LEU A 32 8.42 -8.40 0.92
N VAL A 33 9.74 -8.17 0.93
CA VAL A 33 10.33 -6.93 0.39
C VAL A 33 10.11 -6.83 -1.11
N SER A 34 10.29 -7.93 -1.86
CA SER A 34 10.04 -7.94 -3.31
C SER A 34 8.59 -7.60 -3.64
N GLU A 35 7.63 -8.14 -2.88
CA GLU A 35 6.21 -7.86 -3.03
C GLU A 35 5.90 -6.40 -2.68
N GLY A 36 6.35 -5.93 -1.52
CA GLY A 36 6.12 -4.55 -1.06
C GLY A 36 6.68 -3.49 -2.02
N VAL A 37 7.87 -3.71 -2.58
CA VAL A 37 8.45 -2.82 -3.60
C VAL A 37 7.60 -2.82 -4.88
N GLY A 38 7.10 -3.99 -5.30
CA GLY A 38 6.23 -4.11 -6.46
C GLY A 38 4.92 -3.35 -6.29
N ASP A 39 4.29 -3.48 -5.13
CA ASP A 39 3.02 -2.82 -4.84
C ASP A 39 3.17 -1.31 -4.67
N TRP A 40 4.24 -0.85 -4.01
CA TRP A 40 4.55 0.57 -3.94
C TRP A 40 4.75 1.19 -5.33
N SER A 41 5.47 0.49 -6.22
CA SER A 41 5.67 0.92 -7.60
C SER A 41 4.35 1.07 -8.37
N LYS A 42 3.41 0.13 -8.20
CA LYS A 42 2.07 0.21 -8.81
C LYS A 42 1.28 1.41 -8.30
N VAL A 43 1.30 1.66 -6.98
CA VAL A 43 0.63 2.82 -6.37
C VAL A 43 1.23 4.12 -6.88
N GLN A 44 2.56 4.22 -6.93
CA GLN A 44 3.25 5.39 -7.45
C GLN A 44 2.93 5.65 -8.92
N ALA A 45 2.92 4.61 -9.76
CA ALA A 45 2.54 4.72 -11.16
C ALA A 45 1.07 5.15 -11.37
N ARG A 46 0.16 4.82 -10.44
CA ARG A 46 -1.22 5.32 -10.43
C ARG A 46 -1.26 6.78 -10.02
N ALA A 47 -0.54 7.14 -8.96
CA ALA A 47 -0.47 8.51 -8.45
C ALA A 47 0.04 9.50 -9.50
N THR A 48 1.05 9.12 -10.31
CA THR A 48 1.56 10.00 -11.39
C THR A 48 0.54 10.31 -12.48
N ARG A 49 -0.48 9.46 -12.67
CA ARG A 49 -1.58 9.72 -13.61
C ARG A 49 -2.67 10.61 -13.02
N GLY A 50 -2.76 10.67 -11.69
CA GLY A 50 -3.70 11.50 -10.96
C GLY A 50 -3.44 12.99 -11.19
N SER A 51 -4.49 13.78 -11.21
CA SER A 51 -4.38 15.25 -11.21
C SER A 51 -5.55 15.82 -10.42
N VAL A 52 -5.22 16.46 -9.30
CA VAL A 52 -6.19 17.13 -8.44
C VAL A 52 -6.95 18.21 -9.23
N ASP A 53 -6.28 18.91 -10.13
CA ASP A 53 -6.93 19.93 -10.96
C ASP A 53 -7.91 19.33 -11.96
N ARG A 54 -7.57 18.18 -12.59
CA ARG A 54 -8.54 17.45 -13.43
C ARG A 54 -9.74 17.01 -12.62
N LEU A 55 -9.51 16.47 -11.42
CA LEU A 55 -10.58 16.06 -10.51
C LEU A 55 -11.51 17.24 -10.19
N LYS A 56 -10.95 18.38 -9.74
CA LYS A 56 -11.71 19.58 -9.43
C LYS A 56 -12.52 20.09 -10.62
N ARG A 57 -11.95 20.08 -11.84
CA ARG A 57 -12.66 20.45 -13.08
C ARG A 57 -13.81 19.52 -13.43
N VAL A 58 -13.73 18.24 -13.07
CA VAL A 58 -14.84 17.30 -13.27
C VAL A 58 -15.91 17.55 -12.23
N LEU A 59 -15.53 17.67 -10.95
CA LEU A 59 -16.46 17.93 -9.84
C LEU A 59 -17.24 19.23 -10.03
N SER A 60 -16.60 20.28 -10.56
CA SER A 60 -17.27 21.57 -10.82
C SER A 60 -18.37 21.51 -11.89
N LYS A 61 -18.54 20.39 -12.60
CA LYS A 61 -19.63 20.20 -13.56
C LYS A 61 -20.96 19.82 -12.89
N VAL A 62 -20.91 19.39 -11.64
CA VAL A 62 -22.09 19.04 -10.85
C VAL A 62 -22.37 20.21 -9.91
N ALA A 63 -23.65 20.57 -9.79
CA ALA A 63 -24.06 21.62 -8.88
C ALA A 63 -23.87 21.16 -7.42
N ASP A 64 -23.34 22.04 -6.58
CA ASP A 64 -23.21 21.81 -5.14
C ASP A 64 -24.56 22.06 -4.46
N THR A 65 -25.46 21.08 -4.57
CA THR A 65 -26.82 21.13 -4.02
C THR A 65 -26.97 20.16 -2.86
N VAL A 66 -27.92 20.45 -1.97
CA VAL A 66 -28.27 19.55 -0.87
C VAL A 66 -28.61 18.16 -1.44
N PRO A 67 -28.01 17.08 -0.91
CA PRO A 67 -28.34 15.72 -1.34
C PRO A 67 -29.83 15.42 -1.16
N GLU A 68 -30.37 14.44 -1.89
CA GLU A 68 -31.77 14.06 -1.70
C GLU A 68 -31.97 13.41 -0.30
N PRO A 69 -33.16 13.53 0.32
CA PRO A 69 -33.44 12.96 1.64
C PRO A 69 -33.01 11.51 1.88
N PRO A 70 -33.15 10.57 0.92
CA PRO A 70 -32.66 9.20 1.10
C PRO A 70 -31.13 9.06 1.08
N ASP A 71 -30.39 10.09 0.64
CA ASP A 71 -28.92 10.11 0.59
C ASP A 71 -28.29 10.76 1.85
N TRP A 72 -29.11 11.19 2.82
CA TRP A 72 -28.66 11.71 4.11
C TRP A 72 -28.31 10.53 5.04
N ILE A 73 -27.21 9.82 4.77
CA ILE A 73 -26.62 8.87 5.73
C ILE A 73 -25.59 9.60 6.59
#